data_AF-A0A031JG08-F1
#
_entry.id   AF-A0A031JG08-F1
#
_cell.length_a   1.000
_cell.length_b   1.000
_cell.length_c   1.000
_cell.angle_alpha   90.00
_cell.angle_beta   90.00
_cell.angle_gamma   90.00
#
_symmetry.space_group_name_H-M   'P 1'
#
loop_
_entity.id
_entity.type
_entity.pdbx_description
1 polymer ?
#
loop_
_entity_poly.entity_id
_entity_poly.type
_entity_poly.pdbx_seq_one_letter_code
_entity_poly.pdbx_strand_id
1 'polypeptide(L)'
;MAEVFAPHDPARCCLCGSVEDLTGEHKVKASTIRALFSGEPMMIGTFDEGARPRRAQSSKSKAFHFQSRVCVVCNSTRTQGADVEFARFDEAARELLAQGADPATAFDDPRYAVGGPPYLNVFRYLAKVLACHIAEVGGPRFTALVEFAIGRSDANLVSVRMGADGRFQFWFDHTGDPEFAGHGGLGATFSKRTGLANGFASSLTHGALRYEFGISFNWMIGLLLRIQHPTFHQRLAEARRETLAASDGASESA
;
A
#
# COMPACT_ATOMS: atom_id res chain seq x y z
N MET A 1 19.39 -14.33 17.30
CA MET A 1 18.25 -14.55 16.38
C MET A 1 18.04 -13.26 15.59
N ALA A 2 17.82 -13.33 14.28
CA ALA A 2 17.48 -12.14 13.50
C ALA A 2 16.14 -11.57 14.02
N GLU A 3 16.10 -10.25 14.23
CA GLU A 3 14.88 -9.55 14.65
C GLU A 3 13.85 -9.64 13.51
N VAL A 4 12.76 -10.37 13.71
CA VAL A 4 11.70 -10.56 12.70
C VAL A 4 10.88 -9.29 12.56
N PHE A 5 10.53 -8.68 13.69
CA PHE A 5 9.84 -7.40 13.76
C PHE A 5 10.67 -6.45 14.62
N ALA A 6 11.10 -5.34 14.02
CA ALA A 6 11.71 -4.26 14.78
C ALA A 6 10.62 -3.29 15.28
N PRO A 7 10.74 -2.74 16.49
CA PRO A 7 9.75 -1.82 17.04
C PRO A 7 9.58 -0.59 16.15
N HIS A 8 8.34 -0.08 16.14
CA HIS A 8 8.03 1.19 15.52
C HIS A 8 8.50 2.35 16.40
N ASP A 9 9.08 3.36 15.76
CA ASP A 9 9.45 4.62 16.39
C ASP A 9 9.12 5.73 15.37
N PRO A 10 8.19 6.65 15.68
CA PRO A 10 7.80 7.72 14.77
C PRO A 10 8.94 8.72 14.49
N ALA A 11 9.99 8.74 15.34
CA ALA A 11 11.20 9.54 15.14
C ALA A 11 12.26 8.80 14.30
N ARG A 12 11.91 7.70 13.64
CA ARG A 12 12.81 6.91 12.79
C ARG A 12 12.20 6.65 11.43
N CYS A 13 13.09 6.39 10.47
CA CYS A 13 12.75 5.90 9.14
C CYS A 13 12.01 4.57 9.26
N CYS A 14 10.77 4.50 8.76
CA CYS A 14 9.94 3.29 8.81
C CYS A 14 10.50 2.12 7.99
N LEU A 15 11.47 2.38 7.10
CA LEU A 15 12.16 1.34 6.34
C LEU A 15 13.42 0.86 7.09
N CYS A 16 14.39 1.75 7.31
CA CYS A 16 15.72 1.34 7.81
C CYS A 16 15.99 1.64 9.29
N GLY A 17 15.14 2.41 9.97
CA GLY A 17 15.31 2.76 11.39
C GLY A 17 16.30 3.89 11.68
N SER A 18 16.86 4.55 10.66
CA SER A 18 17.70 5.75 10.82
C SER A 18 16.89 6.92 11.38
N VAL A 19 17.54 7.75 12.20
CA VAL A 19 17.00 9.02 12.73
C VAL A 19 17.38 10.23 11.87
N GLU A 20 18.25 10.03 10.89
CA GLU A 20 18.86 11.10 10.09
C GLU A 20 17.96 11.52 8.92
N ASP A 21 17.93 12.83 8.65
CA ASP A 21 17.31 13.45 7.47
C ASP A 21 15.94 12.88 7.13
N LEU A 22 15.04 12.89 8.11
CA LEU A 22 13.70 12.34 7.95
C LEU A 22 12.84 13.24 7.05
N THR A 23 12.24 12.61 6.04
CA THR A 23 11.34 13.20 5.06
C THR A 23 9.94 12.56 5.13
N GLY A 24 8.97 13.18 4.48
CA GLY A 24 7.65 12.58 4.28
C GLY A 24 7.62 11.69 3.04
N GLU A 25 6.89 10.59 3.11
CA GLU A 25 6.60 9.71 1.98
C GLU A 25 5.20 9.97 1.45
N HIS A 26 4.98 9.85 0.14
CA HIS A 26 3.63 9.96 -0.41
C HIS A 26 2.90 8.60 -0.38
N LYS A 27 1.61 8.62 -0.04
CA LYS A 27 0.69 7.47 -0.09
C LYS A 27 0.43 7.00 -1.52
N VAL A 28 0.45 7.95 -2.45
CA VAL A 28 0.37 7.73 -3.90
C VAL A 28 1.56 8.44 -4.52
N LYS A 29 2.25 7.83 -5.49
CA LYS A 29 3.46 8.42 -6.07
C LYS A 29 3.18 9.83 -6.61
N ALA A 30 4.03 10.80 -6.24
CA ALA A 30 3.86 12.20 -6.62
C ALA A 30 3.83 12.43 -8.15
N SER A 31 4.59 11.64 -8.93
CA SER A 31 4.53 11.71 -10.39
C SER A 31 3.19 11.26 -10.94
N THR A 32 2.61 10.20 -10.37
CA THR A 32 1.28 9.70 -10.74
C THR A 32 0.20 10.71 -10.37
N ILE A 33 0.29 11.32 -9.18
CA ILE A 33 -0.62 12.41 -8.79
C ILE A 33 -0.54 13.54 -9.83
N ARG A 34 0.66 14.00 -10.20
CA ARG A 34 0.81 15.08 -11.20
C ARG A 34 0.27 14.69 -12.58
N ALA A 35 0.39 13.44 -12.98
CA ALA A 35 -0.16 12.96 -14.26
C ALA A 35 -1.69 12.88 -14.25
N LEU A 36 -2.29 12.61 -13.09
CA LEU A 36 -3.75 12.55 -12.91
C LEU A 36 -4.39 13.91 -12.58
N PHE A 37 -3.60 14.89 -12.16
CA PHE A 37 -4.08 16.20 -11.70
C PHE A 37 -4.07 17.19 -12.87
N SER A 38 -5.24 17.57 -13.39
CA SER A 38 -5.35 18.54 -14.50
C SER A 38 -5.27 20.00 -14.03
N GLY A 39 -5.33 20.23 -12.71
CA GLY A 39 -5.36 21.56 -12.09
C GLY A 39 -6.61 21.77 -11.23
N GLU A 40 -7.61 20.91 -11.38
CA GLU A 40 -8.83 20.89 -10.57
C GLU A 40 -8.67 20.12 -9.25
N PRO A 41 -9.58 20.28 -8.26
CA PRO A 41 -9.46 19.59 -6.98
C PRO A 41 -9.74 18.08 -7.04
N MET A 42 -8.70 17.26 -7.06
CA MET A 42 -8.79 15.80 -6.99
C MET A 42 -9.36 15.27 -5.66
N MET A 43 -10.20 14.22 -5.73
CA MET A 43 -10.71 13.50 -4.55
C MET A 43 -9.74 12.43 -4.07
N ILE A 44 -9.40 12.46 -2.77
CA ILE A 44 -8.50 11.48 -2.11
C ILE A 44 -9.04 11.01 -0.77
N GLY A 45 -8.98 9.71 -0.54
CA GLY A 45 -9.18 9.13 0.78
C GLY A 45 -9.23 7.61 0.74
N THR A 46 -9.62 7.03 1.87
CA THR A 46 -10.26 5.73 1.90
C THR A 46 -11.69 5.91 1.38
N PHE A 47 -12.12 5.05 0.48
CA PHE A 47 -13.47 5.08 -0.11
C PHE A 47 -14.33 3.94 0.43
N ASP A 48 -14.16 3.64 1.72
CA ASP A 48 -14.98 2.68 2.45
C ASP A 48 -16.20 3.37 3.06
N GLU A 49 -17.24 2.61 3.41
CA GLU A 49 -18.45 3.17 4.03
C GLU A 49 -18.11 3.95 5.31
N GLY A 50 -18.55 5.21 5.38
CA GLY A 50 -18.28 6.12 6.50
C GLY A 50 -16.99 6.94 6.40
N ALA A 51 -16.11 6.64 5.44
CA ALA A 51 -14.95 7.48 5.18
C ALA A 51 -15.35 8.77 4.44
N ARG A 52 -14.81 9.92 4.88
CA ARG A 52 -15.01 11.19 4.18
C ARG A 52 -13.81 11.47 3.27
N PRO A 53 -13.91 11.18 1.96
CA PRO A 53 -12.84 11.53 1.04
C PRO A 53 -12.65 13.05 1.03
N ARG A 54 -11.41 13.50 0.90
CA ARG A 54 -11.00 14.89 0.98
C ARG A 54 -10.65 15.40 -0.41
N ARG A 55 -11.01 16.65 -0.70
CA ARG A 55 -10.52 17.36 -1.88
C ARG A 55 -9.10 17.84 -1.65
N ALA A 56 -8.14 17.33 -2.43
CA ALA A 56 -6.82 17.91 -2.50
C ALA A 56 -6.82 19.04 -3.53
N GLN A 57 -6.52 20.26 -3.07
CA GLN A 57 -6.47 21.45 -3.92
C GLN A 57 -5.21 21.53 -4.81
N SER A 58 -4.25 20.62 -4.61
CA SER A 58 -3.07 20.51 -5.46
C SER A 58 -2.40 19.16 -5.26
N SER A 59 -1.58 18.77 -6.24
CA SER A 59 -0.66 17.62 -6.17
C SER A 59 0.37 17.70 -5.02
N LYS A 60 0.48 18.84 -4.32
CA LYS A 60 1.36 19.03 -3.15
C LYS A 60 0.63 18.89 -1.81
N SER A 61 -0.64 18.49 -1.81
CA SER A 61 -1.44 18.39 -0.57
C SER A 61 -0.81 17.43 0.44
N LYS A 62 -0.80 17.83 1.72
CA LYS A 62 -0.39 16.96 2.84
C LYS A 62 -1.29 15.73 2.97
N ALA A 63 -2.49 15.73 2.40
CA ALA A 63 -3.38 14.57 2.37
C ALA A 63 -2.73 13.37 1.64
N PHE A 64 -1.80 13.62 0.73
CA PHE A 64 -1.04 12.59 0.03
C PHE A 64 0.14 12.04 0.82
N HIS A 65 0.45 12.54 2.01
CA HIS A 65 1.64 12.14 2.74
C HIS A 65 1.29 11.21 3.90
N PHE A 66 2.12 10.19 4.09
CA PHE A 66 2.17 9.45 5.34
C PHE A 66 2.63 10.37 6.48
N GLN A 67 2.09 10.14 7.67
CA GLN A 67 2.65 10.68 8.91
C GLN A 67 3.96 9.98 9.26
N SER A 68 4.07 8.69 8.94
CA SER A 68 5.32 7.95 9.07
C SER A 68 6.44 8.57 8.22
N ARG A 69 7.67 8.51 8.74
CA ARG A 69 8.83 9.19 8.16
C ARG A 69 9.75 8.20 7.44
N VAL A 70 10.43 8.67 6.40
CA VAL A 70 11.47 7.94 5.68
C VAL A 70 12.71 8.82 5.58
N CYS A 71 13.91 8.29 5.86
CA CYS A 71 15.14 9.06 5.69
C CYS A 71 15.43 9.36 4.22
N VAL A 72 16.14 10.46 3.94
CA VAL A 72 16.54 10.86 2.57
C VAL A 72 17.18 9.72 1.81
N VAL A 73 18.11 8.96 2.42
CA VAL A 73 18.81 7.86 1.73
C VAL A 73 17.84 6.78 1.26
N CYS A 74 16.86 6.40 2.10
CA CYS A 74 15.86 5.44 1.69
C CYS A 74 14.97 6.01 0.59
N ASN A 75 14.44 7.21 0.78
CA ASN A 75 13.47 7.84 -0.12
C ASN A 75 14.06 8.22 -1.50
N SER A 76 15.35 8.55 -1.56
CA SER A 76 15.99 9.08 -2.77
C SER A 76 16.98 8.13 -3.44
N THR A 77 17.61 7.23 -2.71
CA THR A 77 18.65 6.34 -3.25
C THR A 77 18.17 4.89 -3.29
N ARG A 78 17.71 4.36 -2.14
CA ARG A 78 17.39 2.93 -2.03
C ARG A 78 16.10 2.55 -2.74
N THR A 79 15.08 3.41 -2.71
CA THR A 79 13.79 3.12 -3.37
C THR A 79 13.64 3.76 -4.74
N GLN A 80 14.58 4.60 -5.19
CA GLN A 80 14.42 5.35 -6.44
C GLN A 80 14.21 4.44 -7.66
N GLY A 81 14.96 3.35 -7.77
CA GLY A 81 14.79 2.38 -8.86
C GLY A 81 13.39 1.76 -8.86
N ALA A 82 12.87 1.42 -7.67
CA ALA A 82 11.51 0.90 -7.49
C ALA A 82 10.46 1.96 -7.83
N ASP A 83 10.64 3.18 -7.34
CA ASP A 83 9.74 4.30 -7.61
C ASP A 83 9.64 4.55 -9.12
N VAL A 84 10.78 4.72 -9.81
CA VAL A 84 10.84 4.95 -11.27
C VAL A 84 10.19 3.81 -12.04
N GLU A 85 10.55 2.57 -11.74
CA GLU A 85 10.02 1.42 -12.46
C GLU A 85 8.51 1.25 -12.28
N PHE A 86 8.01 1.45 -11.06
CA PHE A 86 6.58 1.35 -10.80
C PHE A 86 5.78 2.40 -11.59
N ALA A 87 6.29 3.63 -11.77
CA ALA A 87 5.59 4.61 -12.59
C ALA A 87 5.49 4.20 -14.06
N ARG A 88 6.55 3.59 -14.60
CA ARG A 88 6.54 3.06 -15.97
C ARG A 88 5.56 1.89 -16.10
N PHE A 89 5.58 0.97 -15.15
CA PHE A 89 4.64 -0.15 -15.10
C PHE A 89 3.19 0.35 -15.02
N ASP A 90 2.93 1.30 -14.13
CA ASP A 90 1.60 1.88 -13.90
C ASP A 90 1.05 2.60 -15.12
N GLU A 91 1.88 3.33 -15.86
CA GLU A 91 1.50 3.95 -17.13
C GLU A 91 1.05 2.90 -18.15
N ALA A 92 1.85 1.86 -18.38
CA ALA A 92 1.50 0.77 -19.30
C ALA A 92 0.22 0.04 -18.88
N ALA A 93 0.05 -0.25 -17.58
CA ALA A 93 -1.15 -0.89 -17.06
C ALA A 93 -2.40 -0.02 -17.24
N ARG A 94 -2.29 1.30 -17.05
CA ARG A 94 -3.40 2.25 -17.30
C ARG A 94 -3.76 2.32 -18.78
N GLU A 95 -2.78 2.31 -19.67
CA GLU A 95 -3.02 2.28 -21.12
C GLU A 95 -3.75 1.02 -21.56
N LEU A 96 -3.35 -0.16 -21.06
CA LEU A 96 -4.04 -1.43 -21.32
C LEU A 96 -5.50 -1.37 -20.86
N LEU A 97 -5.73 -0.87 -19.64
CA LEU A 97 -7.08 -0.74 -19.10
C LEU A 97 -7.94 0.22 -19.95
N ALA A 98 -7.38 1.35 -20.40
CA ALA A 98 -8.07 2.31 -21.26
C ALA A 98 -8.46 1.70 -22.62
N GLN A 99 -7.73 0.68 -23.08
CA GLN A 99 -8.03 -0.08 -24.30
C GLN A 99 -9.01 -1.24 -24.06
N GLY A 100 -9.50 -1.42 -22.83
CA GLY A 100 -10.38 -2.51 -22.44
C GLY A 100 -9.67 -3.86 -22.24
N ALA A 101 -8.33 -3.87 -22.20
CA ALA A 101 -7.54 -5.06 -21.89
C ALA A 101 -7.38 -5.25 -20.38
N ASP A 102 -7.01 -6.47 -19.97
CA ASP A 102 -6.65 -6.74 -18.57
C ASP A 102 -5.31 -6.05 -18.23
N PRO A 103 -5.27 -5.08 -17.30
CA PRO A 103 -4.04 -4.39 -16.92
C PRO A 103 -2.96 -5.33 -16.35
N ALA A 104 -3.32 -6.52 -15.85
CA ALA A 104 -2.35 -7.49 -15.37
C ALA A 104 -1.43 -8.02 -16.48
N THR A 105 -1.87 -7.96 -17.74
CA THR A 105 -1.06 -8.31 -18.92
C THR A 105 0.11 -7.35 -19.16
N ALA A 106 0.21 -6.23 -18.43
CA ALA A 106 1.42 -5.41 -18.40
C ALA A 106 2.68 -6.21 -18.00
N PHE A 107 2.51 -7.28 -17.21
CA PHE A 107 3.61 -8.18 -16.86
C PHE A 107 4.06 -9.10 -18.00
N ASP A 108 3.31 -9.18 -19.11
CA ASP A 108 3.68 -9.99 -20.29
C ASP A 108 4.78 -9.31 -21.12
N ASP A 109 5.07 -8.02 -20.89
CA ASP A 109 6.25 -7.37 -21.45
C ASP A 109 7.53 -8.13 -21.01
N PRO A 110 8.40 -8.57 -21.94
CA PRO A 110 9.63 -9.29 -21.62
C PRO A 110 10.54 -8.60 -20.58
N ARG A 111 10.42 -7.27 -20.43
CA ARG A 111 11.08 -6.47 -19.39
C ARG A 111 10.76 -6.96 -17.98
N TYR A 112 9.55 -7.46 -17.74
CA TYR A 112 9.08 -7.93 -16.44
C TYR A 112 9.15 -9.45 -16.29
N ALA A 113 10.11 -10.09 -16.96
CA ALA A 113 10.45 -11.49 -16.71
C ALA A 113 10.61 -11.75 -15.20
N VAL A 114 9.93 -12.79 -14.70
CA VAL A 114 9.84 -13.11 -13.26
C VAL A 114 11.23 -13.22 -12.64
N GLY A 115 11.45 -12.50 -11.55
CA GLY A 115 12.73 -12.43 -10.85
C GLY A 115 13.75 -11.45 -11.44
N GLY A 116 13.48 -10.87 -12.61
CA GLY A 116 14.31 -9.82 -13.19
C GLY A 116 14.26 -8.51 -12.39
N PRO A 117 15.27 -7.63 -12.50
CA PRO A 117 15.30 -6.37 -11.74
C PRO A 117 14.08 -5.46 -11.95
N PRO A 118 13.56 -5.24 -13.18
CA PRO A 118 12.34 -4.43 -13.38
C PRO A 118 11.12 -5.06 -12.71
N TYR A 119 10.95 -6.37 -12.85
CA TYR A 119 9.90 -7.13 -12.16
C TYR A 119 9.97 -6.91 -10.65
N LEU A 120 11.11 -7.18 -10.03
CA LEU A 120 11.27 -7.02 -8.58
C LEU A 120 11.03 -5.58 -8.12
N ASN A 121 11.45 -4.59 -8.92
CA ASN A 121 11.29 -3.18 -8.58
C ASN A 121 9.81 -2.74 -8.50
N VAL A 122 8.91 -3.33 -9.29
CA VAL A 122 7.45 -3.12 -9.14
C VAL A 122 7.00 -3.55 -7.74
N PHE A 123 7.40 -4.75 -7.31
CA PHE A 123 7.03 -5.28 -5.99
C PHE A 123 7.73 -4.56 -4.84
N ARG A 124 8.96 -4.06 -5.03
CA ARG A 124 9.67 -3.25 -4.03
C ARG A 124 8.94 -1.94 -3.74
N TYR A 125 8.38 -1.31 -4.77
CA TYR A 125 7.54 -0.13 -4.58
C TYR A 125 6.31 -0.46 -3.73
N LEU A 126 5.60 -1.54 -4.05
CA LEU A 126 4.44 -2.00 -3.26
C LEU A 126 4.84 -2.36 -1.82
N ALA A 127 6.01 -2.98 -1.62
CA ALA A 127 6.57 -3.27 -0.32
C ALA A 127 6.87 -1.99 0.50
N LYS A 128 7.45 -0.97 -0.15
CA LYS A 128 7.70 0.36 0.44
C LYS A 128 6.40 0.97 0.94
N VAL A 129 5.37 0.99 0.09
CA VAL A 129 4.04 1.54 0.43
C VAL A 129 3.40 0.75 1.58
N LEU A 130 3.44 -0.59 1.52
CA LEU A 130 2.89 -1.43 2.59
C LEU A 130 3.60 -1.19 3.93
N ALA A 131 4.93 -1.08 3.93
CA ALA A 131 5.71 -0.76 5.13
C ALA A 131 5.32 0.60 5.72
N CYS A 132 5.08 1.61 4.87
CA CYS A 132 4.58 2.90 5.32
C CYS A 132 3.17 2.81 5.91
N HIS A 133 2.27 2.01 5.32
CA HIS A 133 0.94 1.76 5.89
C HIS A 133 1.00 1.06 7.26
N ILE A 134 1.88 0.08 7.43
CA ILE A 134 2.13 -0.56 8.73
C ILE A 134 2.61 0.46 9.75
N ALA A 135 3.56 1.32 9.38
CA ALA A 135 4.09 2.35 10.25
C ALA A 135 3.06 3.45 10.58
N GLU A 136 2.18 3.82 9.64
CA GLU A 136 1.13 4.83 9.82
C GLU A 136 0.18 4.50 10.98
N VAL A 137 -0.08 3.20 11.20
CA VAL A 137 -0.93 2.72 12.30
C VAL A 137 -0.12 2.33 13.55
N GLY A 138 1.17 2.69 13.59
CA GLY A 138 2.09 2.38 14.69
C GLY A 138 2.43 0.89 14.78
N GLY A 139 2.45 0.18 13.65
CA GLY A 139 2.86 -1.21 13.53
C GLY A 139 4.38 -1.37 13.36
N PRO A 140 4.94 -2.53 13.75
CA PRO A 140 6.38 -2.76 13.73
C PRO A 140 6.92 -2.91 12.30
N ARG A 141 8.23 -2.69 12.14
CA ARG A 141 8.92 -2.91 10.86
C ARG A 141 9.16 -4.41 10.67
N PHE A 142 8.48 -5.00 9.70
CA PHE A 142 8.74 -6.39 9.33
C PHE A 142 10.03 -6.48 8.52
N THR A 143 11.09 -7.07 9.11
CA THR A 143 12.46 -7.02 8.57
C THR A 143 12.55 -7.52 7.14
N ALA A 144 11.92 -8.67 6.83
CA ALA A 144 11.93 -9.22 5.48
C ALA A 144 11.28 -8.27 4.44
N LEU A 145 10.19 -7.60 4.82
CA LEU A 145 9.50 -6.63 3.96
C LEU A 145 10.36 -5.40 3.68
N VAL A 146 10.93 -4.80 4.73
CA VAL A 146 11.71 -3.56 4.57
C VAL A 146 13.04 -3.80 3.87
N GLU A 147 13.70 -4.94 4.12
CA GLU A 147 14.93 -5.33 3.44
C GLU A 147 14.70 -5.57 1.94
N PHE A 148 13.57 -6.21 1.58
CA PHE A 148 13.14 -6.32 0.19
C PHE A 148 12.87 -4.94 -0.43
N ALA A 149 12.06 -4.11 0.24
CA ALA A 149 11.68 -2.77 -0.25
C ALA A 149 12.87 -1.86 -0.55
N ILE A 150 13.94 -1.93 0.25
CA ILE A 150 15.16 -1.11 0.08
C ILE A 150 16.26 -1.79 -0.75
N GLY A 151 15.96 -2.93 -1.39
CA GLY A 151 16.87 -3.60 -2.31
C GLY A 151 18.02 -4.36 -1.66
N ARG A 152 17.92 -4.69 -0.35
CA ARG A 152 18.90 -5.55 0.33
C ARG A 152 18.59 -7.04 0.21
N SER A 153 17.40 -7.37 -0.25
CA SER A 153 16.95 -8.72 -0.57
C SER A 153 16.24 -8.75 -1.92
N ASP A 154 16.38 -9.85 -2.65
CA ASP A 154 15.61 -10.18 -3.86
C ASP A 154 14.43 -11.11 -3.57
N ALA A 155 14.27 -11.55 -2.31
CA ALA A 155 13.17 -12.43 -1.92
C ALA A 155 11.84 -11.66 -1.92
N ASN A 156 11.11 -11.73 -3.03
CA ASN A 156 9.79 -11.15 -3.15
C ASN A 156 8.78 -11.91 -2.26
N LEU A 157 8.16 -11.20 -1.32
CA LEU A 157 7.10 -11.70 -0.46
C LEU A 157 5.74 -11.03 -0.74
N VAL A 158 5.70 -10.10 -1.69
CA VAL A 158 4.53 -9.30 -2.02
C VAL A 158 3.77 -9.97 -3.16
N SER A 159 2.46 -10.16 -2.95
CA SER A 159 1.52 -10.47 -4.03
C SER A 159 0.78 -9.20 -4.44
N VAL A 160 0.39 -9.13 -5.72
CA VAL A 160 -0.44 -8.06 -6.26
C VAL A 160 -1.53 -8.63 -7.16
N ARG A 161 -2.71 -8.04 -7.09
CA ARG A 161 -3.79 -8.15 -8.06
C ARG A 161 -4.11 -6.75 -8.56
N MET A 162 -4.46 -6.62 -9.84
CA MET A 162 -4.85 -5.34 -10.41
C MET A 162 -6.04 -5.50 -11.34
N GLY A 163 -6.81 -4.42 -11.50
CA GLY A 163 -8.01 -4.41 -12.32
C GLY A 163 -8.71 -3.06 -12.27
N ALA A 164 -9.86 -2.99 -12.94
CA ALA A 164 -10.73 -1.82 -12.87
C ALA A 164 -11.21 -1.56 -11.43
N ASP A 165 -11.22 -0.30 -11.01
CA ASP A 165 -11.79 0.12 -9.73
C ASP A 165 -13.29 0.42 -9.90
N GLY A 166 -14.14 -0.48 -9.41
CA GLY A 166 -15.60 -0.26 -9.40
C GLY A 166 -16.02 0.99 -8.62
N ARG A 167 -15.21 1.43 -7.63
CA ARG A 167 -15.49 2.66 -6.87
C ARG A 167 -15.20 3.90 -7.70
N PHE A 168 -14.16 3.87 -8.51
CA PHE A 168 -13.89 4.90 -9.49
C PHE A 168 -15.05 4.99 -10.49
N GLN A 169 -15.48 3.85 -11.05
CA GLN A 169 -16.56 3.83 -12.03
C GLN A 169 -17.84 4.42 -11.45
N PHE A 170 -18.22 4.01 -10.24
CA PHE A 170 -19.36 4.57 -9.53
C PHE A 170 -19.22 6.10 -9.35
N TRP A 171 -18.06 6.58 -8.89
CA TRP A 171 -17.81 8.02 -8.73
C TRP A 171 -17.92 8.78 -10.05
N PHE A 172 -17.27 8.27 -11.10
CA PHE A 172 -17.26 8.87 -12.42
C PHE A 172 -18.67 8.92 -13.02
N ASP A 173 -19.46 7.86 -12.91
CA ASP A 173 -20.83 7.81 -13.42
C ASP A 173 -21.74 8.85 -12.76
N HIS A 174 -21.48 9.22 -11.50
CA HIS A 174 -22.31 10.17 -10.75
C HIS A 174 -21.83 11.63 -10.83
N THR A 175 -20.54 11.85 -11.10
CA THR A 175 -19.93 13.19 -11.03
C THR A 175 -19.33 13.67 -12.35
N GLY A 176 -19.03 12.75 -13.28
CA GLY A 176 -18.27 13.02 -14.50
C GLY A 176 -16.79 13.37 -14.26
N ASP A 177 -16.30 13.25 -13.01
CA ASP A 177 -14.96 13.69 -12.62
C ASP A 177 -13.95 12.54 -12.72
N PRO A 178 -12.98 12.59 -13.65
CA PRO A 178 -11.96 11.57 -13.80
C PRO A 178 -10.83 11.69 -12.75
N GLU A 179 -10.78 12.76 -11.95
CA GLU A 179 -9.70 13.02 -11.00
C GLU A 179 -9.88 12.27 -9.67
N PHE A 180 -9.43 11.02 -9.68
CA PHE A 180 -9.55 10.11 -8.55
C PHE A 180 -8.23 9.44 -8.21
N ALA A 181 -7.80 9.58 -6.95
CA ALA A 181 -6.71 8.77 -6.41
C ALA A 181 -7.06 8.30 -5.00
N GLY A 182 -6.90 7.00 -4.74
CA GLY A 182 -7.34 6.38 -3.49
C GLY A 182 -6.28 5.49 -2.87
N HIS A 183 -6.44 5.21 -1.58
CA HIS A 183 -5.68 4.14 -0.90
C HIS A 183 -6.56 3.45 0.14
N GLY A 184 -6.39 2.14 0.33
CA GLY A 184 -7.19 1.34 1.26
C GLY A 184 -6.73 1.39 2.73
N GLY A 185 -5.59 2.01 3.03
CA GLY A 185 -5.00 1.91 4.38
C GLY A 185 -4.38 0.53 4.64
N LEU A 186 -4.23 0.12 5.90
CA LEU A 186 -3.72 -1.20 6.27
C LEU A 186 -4.85 -2.17 6.63
N GLY A 187 -4.98 -3.26 5.88
CA GLY A 187 -5.74 -4.44 6.25
C GLY A 187 -4.86 -5.53 6.85
N ALA A 188 -5.40 -6.33 7.76
CA ALA A 188 -4.75 -7.52 8.30
C ALA A 188 -5.62 -8.75 8.09
N THR A 189 -5.00 -9.85 7.63
CA THR A 189 -5.67 -11.14 7.52
C THR A 189 -5.38 -11.98 8.74
N PHE A 190 -6.31 -12.87 9.09
CA PHE A 190 -6.20 -13.72 10.27
C PHE A 190 -6.49 -15.19 9.94
N SER A 191 -5.72 -16.07 10.55
CA SER A 191 -5.96 -17.50 10.49
C SER A 191 -7.24 -17.86 11.27
N LYS A 192 -8.21 -18.50 10.60
CA LYS A 192 -9.41 -19.03 11.27
C LYS A 192 -9.07 -20.08 12.35
N ARG A 193 -7.97 -20.82 12.18
CA ARG A 193 -7.55 -21.90 13.08
C ARG A 193 -6.88 -21.39 14.35
N THR A 194 -6.00 -20.40 14.23
CA THR A 194 -5.17 -19.95 15.37
C THR A 194 -5.59 -18.59 15.92
N GLY A 195 -6.42 -17.83 15.20
CA GLY A 195 -6.77 -16.46 15.54
C GLY A 195 -5.59 -15.47 15.42
N LEU A 196 -4.43 -15.92 14.94
CA LEU A 196 -3.26 -15.07 14.75
C LEU A 196 -3.36 -14.33 13.41
N ALA A 197 -2.86 -13.10 13.38
CA ALA A 197 -2.59 -12.41 12.13
C ALA A 197 -1.68 -13.28 11.26
N ASN A 198 -1.97 -13.36 9.95
CA ASN A 198 -1.20 -14.16 8.99
C ASN A 198 -0.88 -13.40 7.71
N GLY A 199 -1.10 -12.09 7.68
CA GLY A 199 -0.81 -11.26 6.53
C GLY A 199 -1.21 -9.82 6.73
N PHE A 200 -0.67 -8.96 5.86
CA PHE A 200 -1.01 -7.56 5.73
C PHE A 200 -1.33 -7.26 4.29
N ALA A 201 -2.30 -6.39 4.06
CA ALA A 201 -2.70 -5.98 2.72
C ALA A 201 -3.03 -4.49 2.68
N SER A 202 -2.97 -3.92 1.49
CA SER A 202 -3.39 -2.57 1.20
C SER A 202 -3.89 -2.48 -0.23
N SER A 203 -4.41 -1.32 -0.60
CA SER A 203 -4.77 -1.01 -1.97
C SER A 203 -4.35 0.40 -2.35
N LEU A 204 -4.11 0.60 -3.64
CA LEU A 204 -3.83 1.87 -4.28
C LEU A 204 -4.73 2.01 -5.49
N THR A 205 -5.33 3.19 -5.67
CA THR A 205 -6.13 3.50 -6.85
C THR A 205 -5.51 4.69 -7.58
N HIS A 206 -5.25 4.53 -8.88
CA HIS A 206 -4.77 5.55 -9.80
C HIS A 206 -5.77 5.68 -10.96
N GLY A 207 -6.68 6.65 -10.88
CA GLY A 207 -7.79 6.76 -11.82
C GLY A 207 -8.67 5.51 -11.80
N ALA A 208 -8.91 4.91 -12.97
CA ALA A 208 -9.69 3.68 -13.10
C ALA A 208 -8.95 2.40 -12.69
N LEU A 209 -7.64 2.46 -12.45
CA LEU A 209 -6.83 1.29 -12.13
C LEU A 209 -6.67 1.15 -10.62
N ARG A 210 -6.97 -0.05 -10.09
CA ARG A 210 -6.75 -0.40 -8.69
C ARG A 210 -5.75 -1.53 -8.56
N TYR A 211 -4.86 -1.39 -7.58
CA TYR A 211 -3.93 -2.39 -7.11
C TYR A 211 -4.38 -2.89 -5.74
N GLU A 212 -4.45 -4.20 -5.55
CA GLU A 212 -4.57 -4.85 -4.25
C GLU A 212 -3.31 -5.65 -4.00
N PHE A 213 -2.58 -5.34 -2.94
CA PHE A 213 -1.28 -5.95 -2.69
C PHE A 213 -1.09 -6.25 -1.22
N GLY A 214 -0.24 -7.22 -0.92
CA GLY A 214 -0.03 -7.64 0.44
C GLY A 214 1.01 -8.72 0.58
N ILE A 215 1.16 -9.17 1.80
CA ILE A 215 2.05 -10.26 2.19
C ILE A 215 1.25 -11.28 2.99
N SER A 216 1.63 -12.53 2.87
CA SER A 216 1.16 -13.60 3.74
C SER A 216 2.35 -14.20 4.48
N PHE A 217 2.17 -14.55 5.74
CA PHE A 217 3.19 -15.19 6.54
C PHE A 217 2.62 -16.33 7.38
N ASN A 218 3.49 -17.28 7.73
CA ASN A 218 3.10 -18.47 8.45
C ASN A 218 2.73 -18.18 9.92
N TRP A 219 2.17 -19.18 10.59
CA TRP A 219 1.70 -19.07 11.98
C TRP A 219 2.81 -18.68 12.98
N MET A 220 4.08 -19.03 12.71
CA MET A 220 5.19 -18.67 13.59
C MET A 220 5.45 -17.16 13.56
N ILE A 221 5.41 -16.54 12.38
CA ILE A 221 5.54 -15.07 12.24
C ILE A 221 4.35 -14.37 12.91
N GLY A 222 3.13 -14.89 12.74
CA GLY A 222 1.94 -14.37 13.44
C GLY A 222 2.06 -14.47 14.97
N LEU A 223 2.61 -15.57 15.47
CA LEU A 223 2.87 -15.76 16.91
C LEU A 223 3.93 -14.78 17.42
N LEU A 224 5.01 -14.59 16.67
CA LEU A 224 6.05 -13.61 17.02
C LEU A 224 5.49 -12.18 17.06
N LEU A 225 4.63 -11.80 16.10
CA LEU A 225 3.96 -10.50 16.13
C LEU A 225 3.15 -10.31 17.43
N ARG A 226 2.40 -11.34 17.83
CA ARG A 226 1.60 -11.31 19.07
C ARG A 226 2.47 -11.20 20.33
N ILE A 227 3.60 -11.90 20.37
CA ILE A 227 4.49 -11.93 21.54
C ILE A 227 5.32 -10.64 21.63
N GLN A 228 5.92 -10.20 20.52
CA GLN A 228 6.84 -9.07 20.48
C GLN A 228 6.10 -7.72 20.44
N HIS A 229 4.89 -7.69 19.85
CA HIS A 229 4.10 -6.47 19.69
C HIS A 229 2.62 -6.68 20.08
N PRO A 230 2.33 -7.05 21.34
CA PRO A 230 1.00 -7.44 21.79
C PRO A 230 -0.04 -6.33 21.61
N THR A 231 0.31 -5.08 21.91
CA THR A 231 -0.59 -3.92 21.75
C THR A 231 -0.98 -3.67 20.30
N PHE A 232 -0.05 -3.90 19.36
CA PHE A 232 -0.37 -3.78 17.94
C PHE A 232 -1.28 -4.94 17.49
N HIS A 233 -0.98 -6.16 17.89
CA HIS A 233 -1.83 -7.32 17.60
C HIS A 233 -3.25 -7.16 18.15
N GLN A 234 -3.41 -6.63 19.36
CA GLN A 234 -4.73 -6.36 19.96
C GLN A 234 -5.54 -5.37 19.12
N ARG A 235 -4.93 -4.26 18.69
CA ARG A 235 -5.58 -3.27 17.82
C ARG A 235 -6.03 -3.87 16.49
N LEU A 236 -5.22 -4.74 15.87
CA LEU A 236 -5.63 -5.45 14.65
C LEU A 236 -6.83 -6.38 14.91
N ALA A 237 -6.85 -7.08 16.04
CA ALA A 237 -7.94 -7.98 16.40
C ALA A 237 -9.23 -7.21 16.72
N GLU A 238 -9.13 -6.03 17.33
CA GLU A 238 -10.24 -5.10 17.57
C GLU A 238 -10.84 -4.60 16.25
N ALA A 239 -10.01 -4.03 15.36
CA ALA A 239 -10.46 -3.57 14.05
C ALA A 239 -11.15 -4.68 13.23
N ARG A 240 -10.65 -5.92 13.32
CA ARG A 240 -11.30 -7.08 12.69
C ARG A 240 -12.69 -7.35 13.28
N ARG A 241 -12.84 -7.30 14.60
CA ARG A 241 -14.14 -7.54 15.27
C ARG A 241 -15.16 -6.48 14.87
N GLU A 242 -14.74 -5.22 14.82
CA GLU A 242 -15.59 -4.11 14.37
C GLU A 242 -16.05 -4.30 12.92
N THR A 243 -15.13 -4.71 12.03
CA THR A 243 -15.45 -4.97 10.63
C THR A 243 -16.44 -6.13 10.47
N LEU A 244 -16.25 -7.22 11.22
CA LEU A 244 -17.17 -8.37 11.18
C LEU A 244 -18.55 -8.02 11.74
N ALA A 245 -18.61 -7.26 12.85
CA ALA A 245 -19.87 -6.81 13.41
C ALA A 245 -20.64 -5.90 12.45
N ALA A 246 -19.94 -5.03 11.72
CA ALA A 246 -20.55 -4.17 10.70
C ALA A 246 -21.08 -4.98 9.50
N SER A 247 -20.36 -6.02 9.05
CA SER A 247 -20.83 -6.87 7.94
C SER A 247 -22.04 -7.74 8.32
N ASP A 248 -22.09 -8.23 9.56
CA ASP A 248 -23.21 -9.05 10.03
C ASP A 248 -24.47 -8.18 10.21
N GLY A 249 -24.34 -6.98 10.76
CA GLY A 249 -25.44 -6.02 10.90
C GLY A 249 -26.02 -5.52 9.57
N ALA A 250 -25.19 -5.39 8.52
CA ALA A 250 -25.66 -5.03 7.17
C ALA A 250 -26.47 -6.16 6.51
N SER A 251 -26.17 -7.43 6.86
CA SER A 251 -26.88 -8.60 6.33
C SER A 251 -28.24 -8.87 7.00
N GLU A 252 -28.47 -8.35 8.21
CA GLU A 252 -29.76 -8.45 8.91
C GLU A 252 -30.74 -7.31 8.56
N SER A 253 -30.27 -6.27 7.87
CA SER A 253 -31.05 -5.11 7.45
C SER A 253 -31.49 -5.11 5.97
N ALA A 254 -31.24 -6.20 5.24
CA ALA A 254 -31.63 -6.42 3.84
C ALA A 254 -32.68 -7.53 3.73
#